data_AF-A0A395HFS9-F1
#
_entry.id   AF-A0A395HFS9-F1
#
_cell.length_a   1.000
_cell.length_b   1.000
_cell.length_c   1.000
_cell.angle_alpha   90.00
_cell.angle_beta   90.00
_cell.angle_gamma   90.00
#
_symmetry.space_group_name_H-M   'P 1'
#
loop_
_entity.id
_entity.type
_entity.pdbx_description
1 polymer ?
#
loop_
_entity_poly.entity_id
_entity_poly.type
_entity_poly.pdbx_seq_one_letter_code
_entity_poly.pdbx_strand_id
1 'polypeptide(L)'
;MQMDGRYLSMKLVVDGMALQPCNPTFVQARDAILDADVALTGGKNRCEIWKGFAKRGLGAGARYRRIRRVGSTAIPPGVCQD
;
A
#
# COMPACT_ATOMS: atom_id res chain seq x y z
N MET A 1 -18.20 -10.84 7.09
CA MET A 1 -18.71 -9.48 6.78
C MET A 1 -18.25 -9.17 5.36
N GLN A 2 -19.15 -9.17 4.37
CA GLN A 2 -18.77 -8.77 3.01
C GLN A 2 -18.73 -7.25 2.98
N MET A 3 -17.51 -6.71 3.08
CA MET A 3 -17.24 -5.30 2.88
C MET A 3 -16.97 -5.13 1.39
N ASP A 4 -17.79 -4.35 0.69
CA ASP A 4 -17.49 -3.99 -0.70
C ASP A 4 -16.13 -3.29 -0.81
N GLY A 5 -15.64 -3.07 -2.04
CA GLY A 5 -14.33 -2.43 -2.25
C GLY A 5 -14.20 -1.07 -1.58
N ARG A 6 -15.30 -0.33 -1.40
CA ARG A 6 -15.31 0.98 -0.74
C ARG A 6 -15.07 0.81 0.76
N TYR A 7 -15.85 -0.04 1.43
CA TYR A 7 -15.69 -0.28 2.87
C TYR A 7 -14.37 -0.98 3.19
N LEU A 8 -13.95 -1.93 2.34
CA LEU A 8 -12.65 -2.58 2.48
C LEU A 8 -11.51 -1.56 2.38
N SER A 9 -11.55 -0.65 1.41
CA SER A 9 -10.50 0.38 1.29
C SER A 9 -10.40 1.26 2.54
N MET A 10 -11.54 1.69 3.10
CA MET A 10 -11.56 2.50 4.32
C MET A 10 -11.04 1.71 5.53
N LYS A 11 -11.42 0.43 5.64
CA LYS A 11 -10.95 -0.45 6.71
C LYS A 11 -9.44 -0.64 6.65
N LEU A 12 -8.89 -0.90 5.47
CA LEU A 12 -7.44 -1.05 5.28
C LEU A 12 -6.66 0.23 5.57
N VAL A 13 -7.22 1.41 5.25
CA VAL A 13 -6.61 2.69 5.61
C VAL A 13 -6.56 2.88 7.12
N VAL A 14 -7.68 2.62 7.82
CA VAL A 14 -7.75 2.76 9.28
C VAL A 14 -6.83 1.76 9.98
N ASP A 15 -6.81 0.51 9.53
CA ASP A 15 -5.92 -0.51 10.10
C ASP A 15 -4.44 -0.18 9.79
N GLY A 16 -4.14 0.31 8.59
CA GLY A 16 -2.80 0.80 8.23
C GLY A 16 -2.33 1.99 9.08
N MET A 17 -3.25 2.89 9.45
CA MET A 17 -2.94 4.00 10.37
C MET A 17 -2.53 3.52 11.77
N ALA A 18 -3.05 2.37 12.23
CA ALA A 18 -2.67 1.77 13.49
C ALA A 18 -1.32 1.02 13.42
N LEU A 19 -0.95 0.50 12.25
CA LEU A 19 0.29 -0.28 12.04
C LEU A 19 1.51 0.58 11.69
N GLN A 20 1.32 1.73 11.05
CA GLN A 20 2.41 2.59 10.62
C GLN A 20 3.19 3.17 11.82
N PRO A 21 4.50 3.46 11.68
CA PRO A 21 5.28 4.11 12.74
C PRO A 21 4.79 5.55 13.01
N CYS A 22 5.18 6.12 14.14
CA CYS A 22 4.96 7.54 14.45
C CYS A 22 5.67 8.44 13.41
N ASN A 23 4.98 9.46 12.92
CA ASN A 23 5.43 10.37 11.85
C ASN A 23 5.93 9.63 10.58
N PRO A 24 5.07 8.83 9.93
CA PRO A 24 5.47 7.99 8.81
C PRO A 24 5.75 8.81 7.55
N THR A 25 6.63 8.28 6.71
CA THR A 25 6.75 8.68 5.31
C THR A 25 5.64 8.04 4.47
N PHE A 26 5.40 8.56 3.27
CA PHE A 26 4.42 7.96 2.35
C PHE A 26 4.75 6.49 2.01
N VAL A 27 6.03 6.15 1.92
CA VAL A 27 6.48 4.76 1.66
C VAL A 27 6.10 3.85 2.83
N GLN A 28 6.34 4.30 4.06
CA GLN A 28 5.96 3.54 5.26
C GLN A 28 4.45 3.40 5.40
N ALA A 29 3.68 4.44 5.11
CA ALA A 29 2.22 4.39 5.16
C ALA A 29 1.64 3.42 4.11
N ARG A 30 2.19 3.40 2.88
CA ARG A 30 1.84 2.39 1.86
C ARG A 30 2.10 0.99 2.37
N ASP A 31 3.28 0.75 2.94
CA ASP A 31 3.68 -0.57 3.42
C ASP A 31 2.76 -1.03 4.55
N ALA A 32 2.39 -0.13 5.47
CA ALA A 32 1.42 -0.42 6.52
C ALA A 32 0.01 -0.77 5.98
N ILE A 33 -0.44 -0.16 4.88
CA ILE A 33 -1.71 -0.53 4.23
C ILE A 33 -1.62 -1.92 3.58
N LEU A 34 -0.47 -2.28 3.00
CA LEU A 34 -0.23 -3.63 2.48
C LEU A 34 -0.20 -4.66 3.61
N ASP A 35 0.43 -4.33 4.73
CA ASP A 35 0.45 -5.19 5.93
C ASP A 35 -0.95 -5.35 6.54
N ALA A 36 -1.75 -4.29 6.54
CA ALA A 36 -3.16 -4.35 6.93
C ALA A 36 -3.96 -5.31 6.04
N ASP A 37 -3.71 -5.34 4.72
CA ASP A 37 -4.36 -6.30 3.83
C ASP A 37 -3.90 -7.74 4.09
N VAL A 38 -2.62 -7.94 4.42
CA VAL A 38 -2.11 -9.24 4.86
C VAL A 38 -2.81 -9.69 6.14
N ALA A 39 -2.92 -8.83 7.14
CA ALA A 39 -3.56 -9.14 8.42
C ALA A 39 -5.06 -9.40 8.30
N LEU A 40 -5.77 -8.63 7.47
CA LEU A 40 -7.23 -8.69 7.35
C LEU A 40 -7.71 -9.75 6.35
N THR A 41 -7.03 -9.90 5.22
CA THR A 41 -7.50 -10.72 4.08
C THR A 41 -6.56 -11.84 3.68
N GLY A 42 -5.36 -11.90 4.28
CA GLY A 42 -4.28 -12.77 3.83
C GLY A 42 -3.53 -12.21 2.61
N GLY A 43 -3.69 -10.93 2.29
CA GLY A 43 -2.96 -10.27 1.20
C GLY A 43 -3.59 -10.48 -0.18
N LYS A 44 -4.90 -10.74 -0.24
CA LYS A 44 -5.62 -11.03 -1.49
C LYS A 44 -5.70 -9.83 -2.43
N ASN A 45 -5.50 -8.62 -1.91
CA ASN A 45 -5.67 -7.38 -2.68
C ASN A 45 -4.34 -6.69 -2.99
N ARG A 46 -3.20 -7.36 -2.74
CA ARG A 46 -1.86 -6.78 -2.92
C ARG A 46 -1.66 -6.24 -4.34
N CYS A 47 -2.13 -6.94 -5.37
CA CYS A 47 -2.02 -6.46 -6.75
C CYS A 47 -2.73 -5.10 -6.95
N GLU A 48 -3.97 -4.98 -6.49
CA GLU A 48 -4.76 -3.76 -6.68
C GLU A 48 -4.25 -2.59 -5.84
N ILE A 49 -3.81 -2.86 -4.60
CA ILE A 49 -3.18 -1.87 -3.74
C ILE A 49 -1.89 -1.35 -4.40
N TRP A 50 -1.03 -2.25 -4.88
CA TRP A 50 0.21 -1.88 -5.58
C TRP A 50 -0.07 -1.08 -6.85
N LYS A 51 -1.02 -1.50 -7.68
CA LYS A 51 -1.43 -0.75 -8.89
C LYS A 51 -1.89 0.66 -8.54
N GLY A 52 -2.71 0.83 -7.50
CA GLY A 52 -3.21 2.13 -7.05
C GLY A 52 -2.10 3.11 -6.68
N PHE A 53 -1.09 2.64 -5.93
CA PHE A 53 0.06 3.44 -5.51
C PHE A 53 1.08 3.66 -6.63
N ALA A 54 1.42 2.60 -7.36
CA ALA A 54 2.38 2.64 -8.47
C ALA A 54 1.93 3.60 -9.58
N LYS A 55 0.62 3.65 -9.89
CA LYS A 55 0.03 4.60 -10.85
C LYS A 55 0.34 6.07 -10.51
N ARG A 56 0.66 6.39 -9.25
CA ARG A 56 0.99 7.74 -8.77
C ARG A 56 2.42 7.88 -8.26
N GLY A 57 3.34 7.01 -8.71
CA GLY A 57 4.76 7.13 -8.39
C GLY A 57 5.15 6.59 -7.02
N LEU A 58 4.30 5.82 -6.34
CA LEU A 58 4.61 5.22 -5.03
C LEU A 58 4.78 3.69 -5.10
N GLY A 59 5.24 3.18 -6.25
CA GLY A 59 5.54 1.77 -6.50
C GLY A 59 6.79 1.25 -5.79
N ALA A 60 7.20 0.02 -6.12
CA ALA A 60 8.22 -0.74 -5.36
C ALA A 60 9.58 -0.04 -5.20
N GLY A 61 9.99 0.74 -6.22
CA GLY A 61 11.23 1.51 -6.22
C GLY A 61 11.14 2.87 -5.52
N ALA A 62 9.98 3.27 -4.99
CA ALA A 62 9.82 4.58 -4.39
C ALA A 62 10.67 4.70 -3.13
N ARG A 63 11.34 5.84 -2.95
CA ARG A 63 12.21 6.09 -1.80
C ARG A 63 11.96 7.48 -1.23
N TYR A 64 11.77 7.54 0.09
CA TYR A 64 11.73 8.81 0.79
C TYR A 64 13.11 9.44 0.86
N ARG A 65 13.18 10.74 0.57
CA ARG A 65 14.28 11.64 0.92
C ARG A 65 13.67 12.99 1.29
N ARG A 66 14.27 13.73 2.20
CA ARG A 66 13.74 15.02 2.69
C ARG A 66 13.40 16.00 1.55
N ILE A 67 14.31 16.13 0.58
CA ILE A 67 14.24 17.16 -0.47
C ILE A 67 14.02 16.54 -1.88
N ARG A 68 14.45 15.30 -2.11
CA ARG A 68 14.45 14.66 -3.45
C ARG A 68 13.85 13.26 -3.42
N ARG A 69 12.53 13.17 -3.25
CA ARG A 69 11.81 11.89 -3.26
C ARG A 69 11.99 11.21 -4.62
N VAL A 70 12.19 9.90 -4.61
CA VAL A 70 12.27 9.10 -5.84
C VAL A 70 10.92 8.43 -6.03
N GLY A 71 10.25 8.76 -7.14
CA GLY A 71 9.02 8.09 -7.54
C GLY A 71 9.31 6.75 -8.24
N SER A 72 8.33 5.85 -8.23
CA SER A 72 8.38 4.57 -8.94
C SER A 72 6.99 4.18 -9.43
N THR A 73 6.89 3.74 -10.68
CA THR A 73 5.69 3.12 -11.25
C THR A 73 5.78 1.60 -11.29
N ALA A 74 6.89 1.02 -10.80
CA ALA A 74 7.09 -0.43 -10.78
C ALA A 74 6.17 -1.13 -9.77
N ILE A 75 5.61 -2.26 -10.20
CA ILE A 75 4.90 -3.23 -9.36
C ILE A 75 5.90 -4.35 -9.02
N PRO A 76 5.95 -4.87 -7.77
CA PRO A 76 6.86 -5.96 -7.45
C PRO A 76 6.54 -7.23 -8.26
N PRO A 77 7.56 -8.01 -8.66
CA PRO A 77 7.35 -9.24 -9.41
C PRO A 77 6.54 -10.27 -8.58
N GLY A 78 5.67 -11.02 -9.24
CA GLY A 78 4.85 -12.07 -8.62
C GLY A 78 3.69 -11.58 -7.75
N VAL A 79 3.45 -10.26 -7.67
CA VAL A 79 2.32 -9.69 -6.92
C VAL A 79 1.03 -9.66 -7.74
N CYS A 80 1.14 -9.45 -9.05
CA CYS A 80 0.03 -9.51 -9.99
C CYS A 80 0.22 -10.72 -10.90
N GLN A 81 -0.87 -11.45 -11.18
CA GLN A 81 -0.93 -12.35 -12.31
C GLN A 81 -1.38 -11.53 -13.51
N ASP A 82 -0.66 -11.65 -14.63
CA ASP A 82 -1.04 -11.08 -15.91
C ASP A 82 -2.22 -11.86 -16.52
#